data_AF-A0A3A4UKY3-F1
#
_entry.id   AF-A0A3A4UKY3-F1
#
_cell.length_a   1.000
_cell.length_b   1.000
_cell.length_c   1.000
_cell.angle_alpha   90.00
_cell.angle_beta   90.00
_cell.angle_gamma   90.00
#
_symmetry.space_group_name_H-M   'P 1'
#
loop_
_entity.id
_entity.type
_entity.pdbx_description
1 polymer ?
#
loop_
_entity_poly.entity_id
_entity_poly.type
_entity_poly.pdbx_seq_one_letter_code
_entity_poly.pdbx_strand_id
1 'polypeptide(L)'
;MTTTYREALQHLYRQGYDILEDNGQTQPLQDALAVMSGSEDEGPEVVSEYEADGVQVITELDEEGYRKTPPLARVYKDEAYLRK
;
A
#
# COMPACT_ATOMS: atom_id res chain seq x y z
N MET A 1 -9.07 1.97 -15.13
CA MET A 1 -9.29 0.86 -14.18
C MET A 1 -8.82 1.39 -12.85
N THR A 2 -9.76 1.62 -11.95
CA THR A 2 -9.52 2.02 -10.56
C THR A 2 -9.15 0.75 -9.81
N THR A 3 -7.95 0.71 -9.20
CA THR A 3 -7.50 -0.40 -8.36
C THR A 3 -7.82 -0.01 -6.93
N THR A 4 -8.41 -0.91 -6.15
CA THR A 4 -8.66 -0.64 -4.73
C THR A 4 -7.37 -0.76 -3.91
N TYR A 5 -7.34 -0.14 -2.72
CA TYR A 5 -6.20 -0.25 -1.79
C TYR A 5 -5.83 -1.71 -1.52
N ARG A 6 -6.82 -2.57 -1.27
CA ARG A 6 -6.62 -4.01 -1.05
C ARG A 6 -6.01 -4.71 -2.26
N GLU A 7 -6.50 -4.42 -3.47
CA GLU A 7 -5.96 -5.03 -4.69
C GLU A 7 -4.51 -4.61 -4.94
N ALA A 8 -4.17 -3.35 -4.69
CA ALA A 8 -2.79 -2.88 -4.77
C ALA A 8 -1.91 -3.63 -3.76
N LEU A 9 -2.33 -3.74 -2.50
CA LEU A 9 -1.61 -4.52 -1.49
C LEU A 9 -1.44 -6.00 -1.87
N GLN A 10 -2.49 -6.62 -2.41
CA GLN A 10 -2.43 -8.01 -2.86
C GLN A 10 -1.51 -8.19 -4.08
N HIS A 11 -1.50 -7.22 -4.99
CA HIS A 11 -0.60 -7.20 -6.12
C HIS A 11 0.86 -7.07 -5.68
N LEU A 12 1.13 -6.20 -4.70
CA LEU A 12 2.45 -6.03 -4.09
C LEU A 12 2.91 -7.29 -3.36
N TYR A 13 2.02 -7.92 -2.60
CA TYR A 13 2.34 -9.19 -1.94
C TYR A 13 2.76 -10.26 -2.94
N ARG A 14 2.05 -10.36 -4.07
CA ARG A 14 2.41 -11.27 -5.17
C ARG A 14 3.73 -10.91 -5.86
N GLN A 15 4.15 -9.66 -5.82
CA GLN A 15 5.45 -9.21 -6.33
C GLN A 15 6.61 -9.44 -5.36
N GLY A 16 6.32 -9.97 -4.15
CA GLY A 16 7.34 -10.24 -3.12
C GLY A 16 7.57 -9.07 -2.17
N TYR A 17 6.58 -8.18 -2.02
CA TYR A 17 6.58 -7.21 -0.93
C TYR A 17 5.98 -7.84 0.33
N ASP A 18 6.58 -7.60 1.49
CA ASP A 18 6.21 -8.29 2.72
C ASP A 18 5.86 -7.34 3.87
N ILE A 19 6.28 -6.08 3.80
CA ILE A 19 6.09 -5.11 4.88
C ILE A 19 5.25 -3.94 4.40
N LEU A 20 4.19 -3.62 5.14
CA LEU A 20 3.34 -2.44 4.95
C LEU A 20 3.66 -1.42 6.05
N GLU A 21 3.92 -0.17 5.68
CA GLU A 21 3.94 1.00 6.56
C GLU A 21 2.69 1.82 6.28
N ASP A 22 1.76 1.82 7.24
CA ASP A 22 0.54 2.61 7.22
C ASP A 22 0.62 3.64 8.36
N ASN A 23 0.48 4.92 8.04
CA ASN A 23 0.56 6.01 9.03
C ASN A 23 1.80 5.96 9.96
N GLY A 24 2.94 5.46 9.46
CA GLY A 24 4.18 5.31 10.23
C GLY A 24 4.24 4.07 11.13
N GLN A 25 3.21 3.23 11.11
CA GLN A 25 3.24 1.90 11.72
C GLN A 25 3.59 0.86 10.67
N THR A 26 4.60 0.04 10.96
CA THR A 26 5.02 -1.07 10.10
C THR A 26 4.39 -2.37 10.58
N GLN A 27 3.80 -3.12 9.66
CA GLN A 27 3.21 -4.42 9.90
C GLN A 27 3.43 -5.35 8.69
N PRO A 28 3.39 -6.67 8.88
CA PRO A 28 3.43 -7.60 7.76
C PRO A 28 2.26 -7.32 6.80
N LEU A 29 2.55 -7.24 5.51
CA LEU A 29 1.56 -7.03 4.45
C LEU A 29 0.49 -8.14 4.46
N GLN A 30 0.90 -9.37 4.77
CA GLN A 30 -0.02 -10.49 4.97
C GLN A 30 -1.04 -10.25 6.11
N ASP A 31 -0.62 -9.57 7.18
CA ASP A 31 -1.46 -9.29 8.34
C ASP A 31 -2.46 -8.18 8.00
N ALA A 32 -2.00 -7.14 7.30
CA ALA A 32 -2.88 -6.11 6.75
C ALA A 32 -3.96 -6.69 5.82
N LEU A 33 -3.58 -7.57 4.89
CA LEU A 33 -4.51 -8.25 3.99
C LEU A 33 -5.50 -9.17 4.72
N ALA A 34 -5.07 -9.79 5.82
CA ALA A 34 -5.92 -10.62 6.66
C ALA A 34 -6.97 -9.77 7.40
N VAL A 35 -6.56 -8.63 7.97
CA VAL A 35 -7.46 -7.67 8.64
C VAL A 35 -8.50 -7.12 7.65
N MET A 36 -8.07 -6.76 6.43
CA MET A 36 -8.95 -6.26 5.37
C MET A 36 -9.92 -7.31 4.80
N SER A 37 -9.70 -8.60 5.05
CA SER A 37 -10.66 -9.63 4.64
C SER A 37 -11.88 -9.71 5.56
N GLY A 38 -11.81 -9.14 6.76
CA GLY A 38 -12.92 -9.12 7.73
C GLY A 38 -13.77 -7.85 7.70
N SER A 39 -13.26 -6.77 7.11
CA SER A 39 -13.98 -5.51 6.96
C SER A 39 -14.35 -5.32 5.49
N GLU A 40 -15.64 -5.21 5.18
CA GLU A 40 -16.16 -4.73 3.88
C GLU A 40 -15.85 -3.23 3.68
N ASP A 41 -14.69 -2.77 4.14
CA ASP A 41 -14.23 -1.41 3.94
C ASP A 41 -13.59 -1.39 2.55
N GLU A 42 -14.39 -0.97 1.58
CA GLU A 42 -13.96 -0.52 0.26
C GLU A 42 -13.03 0.68 0.47
N GLY A 43 -11.78 0.41 0.86
CA GLY A 43 -10.74 1.41 0.95
C GLY A 43 -10.62 2.19 -0.37
N PRO A 44 -9.86 3.30 -0.38
CA PRO A 44 -9.91 4.29 -1.45
C PRO A 44 -9.87 3.66 -2.85
N GLU A 45 -10.88 3.97 -3.66
CA GLU A 45 -11.11 3.37 -4.99
C GLU A 45 -9.98 3.68 -5.97
N VAL A 46 -9.20 4.74 -5.74
CA VAL A 46 -8.15 5.17 -6.67
C VAL A 46 -6.81 5.21 -5.97
N VAL A 47 -6.05 4.12 -6.09
CA VAL A 47 -4.65 4.08 -5.66
C VAL A 47 -3.68 4.11 -6.84
N SER A 48 -2.65 4.96 -6.72
CA SER A 48 -1.49 4.93 -7.61
C SER A 48 -0.31 4.28 -6.91
N GLU A 49 0.24 3.24 -7.53
CA GLU A 49 1.47 2.57 -7.13
C GLU A 49 2.65 3.21 -7.89
N TYR A 50 3.69 3.66 -7.18
CA TYR A 50 4.96 3.99 -7.83
C TYR A 50 6.16 3.54 -7.01
N GLU A 51 7.18 3.03 -7.70
CA GLU A 51 8.39 2.51 -7.08
C GLU A 51 9.40 3.65 -6.94
N ALA A 52 9.86 3.90 -5.72
CA ALA A 52 10.97 4.80 -5.45
C ALA A 52 11.96 4.08 -4.53
N ASP A 53 13.20 3.92 -4.98
CA ASP A 53 14.27 3.30 -4.18
C ASP A 53 13.95 1.87 -3.67
N GLY A 54 13.15 1.12 -4.43
CA GLY A 54 12.68 -0.22 -4.03
C GLY A 54 11.51 -0.22 -3.03
N VAL A 55 10.96 0.95 -2.72
CA VAL A 55 9.75 1.14 -1.90
C VAL A 55 8.57 1.39 -2.83
N GLN A 56 7.49 0.63 -2.65
CA GLN A 56 6.24 0.87 -3.34
C GLN A 56 5.38 1.81 -2.52
N VAL A 57 5.09 2.99 -3.06
CA VAL A 57 4.26 3.98 -2.38
C VAL A 57 2.85 3.91 -2.95
N ILE A 58 1.87 3.83 -2.04
CA ILE A 58 0.45 3.81 -2.35
C ILE A 58 -0.13 5.16 -1.96
N THR A 59 -0.71 5.87 -2.93
CA THR A 59 -1.35 7.18 -2.72
C THR A 59 -2.78 7.17 -3.22
N GLU A 60 -3.68 7.80 -2.47
CA GLU A 60 -5.01 8.16 -2.98
C GLU A 60 -4.86 9.19 -4.11
N LEU A 61 -5.66 9.04 -5.16
CA LEU A 61 -5.86 10.08 -6.15
C LEU A 61 -7.16 10.83 -5.86
N ASP A 62 -7.12 12.15 -6.00
CA ASP A 62 -8.31 12.99 -5.91
C ASP A 62 -9.18 12.90 -7.19
N GLU A 63 -10.33 13.59 -7.25
CA GLU A 63 -11.26 13.55 -8.39
C GLU A 63 -10.61 14.00 -9.71
N GLU A 64 -9.57 14.84 -9.61
CA GLU A 64 -8.76 15.32 -10.73
C GLU A 64 -7.58 14.39 -11.09
N GLY A 65 -7.40 13.27 -10.37
CA GLY A 65 -6.32 12.32 -10.59
C GLY A 65 -4.97 12.74 -9.99
N TYR A 66 -4.93 13.82 -9.21
CA TYR A 66 -3.73 14.25 -8.49
C TYR A 66 -3.47 13.39 -7.26
N ARG A 67 -2.19 13.09 -7.00
CA ARG A 67 -1.76 12.34 -5.81
C ARG A 67 -2.00 13.20 -4.57
N LYS A 68 -2.79 12.67 -3.62
CA LYS A 68 -2.88 13.25 -2.29
C LYS A 68 -1.61 12.94 -1.51
N THR A 69 -1.09 13.99 -0.86
CA THR A 69 0.00 13.89 0.10
C THR A 69 -0.55 14.20 1.49
N PRO A 70 -0.22 13.44 2.54
CA PRO A 70 0.75 12.33 2.59
C PRO A 70 0.27 11.06 1.85
N PRO A 71 1.19 10.13 1.50
CA PRO A 71 0.80 8.82 0.98
C PRO A 71 -0.06 8.06 1.98
N LEU A 72 -0.92 7.17 1.49
CA LEU A 72 -1.72 6.28 2.34
C LEU A 72 -0.79 5.29 3.05
N ALA A 73 0.07 4.63 2.27
CA ALA A 73 0.99 3.65 2.79
C ALA A 73 2.23 3.48 1.91
N ARG A 74 3.24 2.84 2.49
CA ARG A 74 4.46 2.42 1.81
C ARG A 74 4.66 0.93 2.01
N VAL A 75 5.14 0.24 1.00
CA VAL A 75 5.31 -1.20 1.02
C VAL A 75 6.74 -1.54 0.65
N TYR A 76 7.35 -2.41 1.42
CA TYR A 76 8.77 -2.77 1.31
C TYR A 76 8.93 -4.26 1.05
N LYS A 77 9.96 -4.62 0.28
CA LYS A 77 10.31 -6.03 0.01
C LYS A 77 10.87 -6.76 1.22
N ASP A 78 11.51 -6.04 2.15
CA ASP A 78 12.15 -6.61 3.33
C ASP A 78 12.24 -5.58 4.46
N GLU A 79 12.24 -6.04 5.71
CA GLU A 79 12.45 -5.17 6.89
C GLU A 79 13.80 -4.44 6.88
N ALA A 80 14.80 -4.94 6.15
CA ALA A 80 16.09 -4.30 6.00
C ALA A 80 15.98 -2.89 5.37
N TYR A 81 14.94 -2.63 4.57
CA TYR A 81 14.70 -1.30 3.99
C TYR A 81 14.29 -0.26 5.04
N LEU A 82 13.75 -0.67 6.18
CA LEU A 82 13.37 0.23 7.28
C LEU A 82 14.56 0.62 8.18
N ARG A 83 15.71 -0.05 8.05
CA ARG A 83 16.88 0.11 8.93
C ARG A 83 18.04 0.89 8.30
N LYS A 84 17.86 1.43 7.09
CA LYS A 84 18.92 2.09 6.31
C LYS A 84 18.83 3.60 6.39
#